data_AF-A0A0N0LGH4-F1
#
_entry.id   AF-A0A0N0LGH4-F1
#
_cell.length_a   1.000
_cell.length_b   1.000
_cell.length_c   1.000
_cell.angle_alpha   90.00
_cell.angle_beta   90.00
_cell.angle_gamma   90.00
#
_symmetry.space_group_name_H-M   'P 1'
#
loop_
_entity.id
_entity.type
_entity.pdbx_description
1 polymer ?
#
loop_
_entity_poly.entity_id
_entity_poly.type
_entity_poly.pdbx_seq_one_letter_code
_entity_poly.pdbx_strand_id
1 'polypeptide(L)'
;MTAKKLFTFFLFVLSFHLYFSQEAIIKDDKVLLDGKQILKVEKINVAQYSFFSMKDDEEVLLYKYMDNETPKYVNDDYFILNFLTEKVKIESTDIAKIANFMNSRKGMEKLIRWLIKERVLTHDGELNPERVAIFKEKYDENITERTVR
;
A
#
# COMPACT_ATOMS: atom_id res chain seq x y z
N MET A 1 47.71 -19.15 1.73
CA MET A 1 46.46 -19.20 2.55
C MET A 1 45.49 -18.10 2.11
N THR A 2 45.21 -18.01 0.80
CA THR A 2 44.74 -16.75 0.18
C THR A 2 43.52 -16.98 -0.72
N ALA A 3 43.52 -18.02 -1.58
CA ALA A 3 42.39 -18.29 -2.47
C ALA A 3 41.11 -18.76 -1.75
N LYS A 4 41.23 -19.68 -0.77
CA LYS A 4 40.07 -20.16 0.00
C LYS A 4 39.40 -19.04 0.80
N LYS A 5 40.18 -18.13 1.40
CA LYS A 5 39.66 -16.99 2.16
C LYS A 5 39.00 -15.94 1.25
N LEU A 6 39.54 -15.71 0.05
CA LEU A 6 38.93 -14.84 -0.96
C LEU A 6 37.57 -15.37 -1.44
N PHE A 7 37.48 -16.69 -1.65
CA PHE A 7 36.24 -17.34 -2.08
C PHE A 7 35.16 -17.26 -0.99
N THR A 8 35.53 -17.49 0.28
CA THR A 8 34.59 -17.32 1.41
C THR A 8 34.13 -15.88 1.56
N PHE A 9 35.03 -14.89 1.37
CA PHE A 9 34.66 -13.48 1.38
C PHE A 9 33.72 -13.10 0.24
N PHE A 10 33.95 -13.65 -0.96
CA PHE A 10 33.07 -13.44 -2.11
C PHE A 10 31.66 -14.02 -1.89
N LEU A 11 31.55 -15.22 -1.32
CA LEU A 11 30.26 -15.81 -0.93
C LEU A 11 29.55 -15.01 0.16
N PHE A 12 30.30 -14.42 1.11
CA PHE A 12 29.74 -13.57 2.15
C PHE A 12 29.17 -12.27 1.58
N VAL A 13 29.86 -11.60 0.65
CA VAL A 13 29.37 -10.37 -0.01
C VAL A 13 28.12 -10.63 -0.86
N LEU A 14 28.05 -11.76 -1.57
CA LEU A 14 26.86 -12.16 -2.34
C LEU A 14 25.60 -12.36 -1.48
N SER A 15 25.76 -12.78 -0.22
CA SER A 15 24.61 -13.00 0.68
C SER A 15 23.87 -11.71 1.09
N PHE A 16 24.52 -10.55 0.97
CA PHE A 16 23.90 -9.25 1.27
C PHE A 16 23.08 -8.67 0.10
N HIS A 17 23.12 -9.31 -1.08
CA HIS A 17 22.44 -8.86 -2.29
C HIS A 17 21.09 -9.56 -2.55
N LEU A 18 20.47 -10.20 -1.56
CA LEU A 18 19.15 -10.83 -1.72
C LEU A 18 18.00 -10.07 -1.06
N TYR A 19 18.27 -8.92 -0.44
CA TYR A 19 17.25 -8.04 0.15
C TYR A 19 16.83 -6.90 -0.78
N PHE A 20 16.76 -7.17 -2.09
CA PHE A 20 16.31 -6.16 -3.06
C PHE A 20 14.79 -6.08 -3.08
N SER A 21 14.29 -4.89 -2.73
CA SER A 21 12.96 -4.33 -2.99
C SER A 21 11.82 -5.34 -3.17
N GLN A 22 11.03 -5.54 -2.11
CA GLN A 22 9.80 -6.33 -2.15
C GLN A 22 8.90 -5.90 -3.31
N GLU A 23 8.61 -6.84 -4.20
CA GLU A 23 7.82 -6.61 -5.39
C GLU A 23 6.36 -6.93 -5.10
N ALA A 24 5.54 -5.88 -4.89
CA ALA A 24 4.10 -6.02 -4.88
C ALA A 24 3.54 -5.92 -6.31
N ILE A 25 2.78 -6.92 -6.74
CA ILE A 25 2.15 -7.01 -8.05
C ILE A 25 0.66 -7.28 -7.86
N ILE A 26 -0.19 -6.57 -8.61
CA ILE A 26 -1.60 -6.93 -8.72
C ILE A 26 -1.80 -7.68 -10.03
N LYS A 27 -2.25 -8.92 -9.93
CA LYS A 27 -2.56 -9.77 -11.08
C LYS A 27 -3.93 -10.36 -10.89
N ASP A 28 -4.80 -10.13 -11.87
CA ASP A 28 -6.21 -10.52 -11.82
C ASP A 28 -6.87 -9.98 -10.54
N ASP A 29 -7.40 -10.86 -9.69
CA ASP A 29 -8.04 -10.57 -8.40
C ASP A 29 -7.07 -10.73 -7.20
N LYS A 30 -5.75 -10.74 -7.44
CA LYS A 30 -4.74 -11.10 -6.44
C LYS A 30 -3.74 -9.98 -6.23
N VAL A 31 -3.39 -9.77 -4.95
CA VAL A 31 -2.19 -9.02 -4.56
C VAL A 31 -1.10 -10.03 -4.22
N LEU A 32 -0.03 -10.00 -5.00
CA LEU A 32 1.16 -10.84 -4.80
C LEU A 32 2.28 -9.99 -4.21
N LEU A 33 2.91 -10.48 -3.14
CA LEU A 33 4.15 -9.97 -2.59
C LEU A 33 5.23 -11.00 -2.83
N ASP A 34 6.24 -10.66 -3.64
CA ASP A 34 7.33 -11.58 -4.02
C ASP A 34 6.80 -12.93 -4.53
N GLY A 35 5.70 -12.89 -5.29
CA GLY A 35 5.02 -14.06 -5.86
C GLY A 35 4.06 -14.80 -4.93
N LYS A 36 4.07 -14.51 -3.62
CA LYS A 36 3.09 -15.06 -2.66
C LYS A 36 1.82 -14.21 -2.65
N GLN A 37 0.66 -14.83 -2.76
CA GLN A 37 -0.61 -14.12 -2.59
C GLN A 37 -0.80 -13.74 -1.12
N ILE A 38 -1.00 -12.44 -0.86
CA ILE A 38 -1.19 -11.89 0.50
C ILE A 38 -2.57 -11.28 0.71
N LEU A 39 -3.23 -10.82 -0.35
CA LEU A 39 -4.60 -10.28 -0.32
C LEU A 39 -5.33 -10.66 -1.61
N LYS A 40 -6.65 -10.59 -1.57
CA LYS A 40 -7.48 -10.45 -2.78
C LYS A 40 -7.73 -8.98 -3.05
N VAL A 41 -7.99 -8.64 -4.31
CA VAL A 41 -8.29 -7.27 -4.72
C VAL A 41 -9.44 -7.25 -5.71
N GLU A 42 -10.36 -6.32 -5.51
CA GLU A 42 -11.47 -6.06 -6.41
C GLU A 42 -11.45 -4.59 -6.83
N LYS A 43 -11.43 -4.34 -8.14
CA LYS A 43 -11.64 -3.00 -8.68
C LYS A 43 -13.14 -2.76 -8.81
N ILE A 44 -13.73 -2.09 -7.82
CA ILE A 44 -15.18 -1.79 -7.81
C ILE A 44 -15.55 -0.90 -9.00
N ASN A 45 -14.80 0.19 -9.21
CA ASN A 45 -15.03 1.12 -10.30
C ASN A 45 -13.75 1.92 -10.64
N VAL A 46 -13.88 3.00 -11.42
CA VAL A 46 -12.74 3.86 -11.79
C VAL A 46 -12.15 4.63 -10.61
N ALA A 47 -12.88 4.78 -9.51
CA ALA A 47 -12.52 5.54 -8.33
C ALA A 47 -12.09 4.68 -7.12
N GLN A 48 -12.38 3.37 -7.12
CA GLN A 48 -12.36 2.57 -5.89
C GLN A 48 -11.75 1.18 -6.07
N TYR A 49 -11.03 0.72 -5.04
CA TYR A 49 -10.52 -0.63 -4.90
C TYR A 49 -10.79 -1.15 -3.50
N SER A 50 -11.21 -2.41 -3.42
CA SER A 50 -11.33 -3.15 -2.16
C SER A 50 -10.24 -4.21 -2.08
N PHE A 51 -9.71 -4.41 -0.89
CA PHE A 51 -8.72 -5.43 -0.58
C PHE A 51 -9.24 -6.32 0.54
N PHE A 52 -9.10 -7.63 0.37
CA PHE A 52 -9.66 -8.62 1.28
C PHE A 52 -8.59 -9.53 1.86
N SER A 53 -8.77 -9.87 3.12
CA SER A 53 -7.94 -10.82 3.86
C SER A 53 -8.00 -12.22 3.26
N MET A 54 -6.87 -12.91 3.22
CA MET A 54 -6.81 -14.31 2.78
C MET A 54 -7.33 -15.30 3.82
N LYS A 55 -7.48 -14.87 5.08
CA LYS A 55 -7.81 -15.74 6.22
C LYS A 55 -9.31 -15.98 6.37
N ASP A 56 -10.08 -14.92 6.22
CA ASP A 56 -11.51 -14.84 6.57
C ASP A 56 -12.34 -14.13 5.49
N ASP A 57 -11.71 -13.67 4.40
CA ASP A 57 -12.36 -12.93 3.32
C ASP A 57 -12.96 -11.58 3.74
N GLU A 58 -12.58 -11.06 4.91
CA GLU A 58 -13.01 -9.74 5.36
C GLU A 58 -12.36 -8.65 4.52
N GLU A 59 -13.14 -7.62 4.17
CA GLU A 59 -12.62 -6.42 3.52
C GLU A 59 -11.77 -5.63 4.53
N VAL A 60 -10.46 -5.59 4.32
CA VAL A 60 -9.51 -4.96 5.25
C VAL A 60 -9.22 -3.52 4.88
N LEU A 61 -9.26 -3.18 3.59
CA LEU A 61 -8.94 -1.85 3.09
C LEU A 61 -9.82 -1.49 1.91
N LEU A 62 -10.48 -0.34 2.02
CA LEU A 62 -11.17 0.32 0.90
C LEU A 62 -10.43 1.60 0.53
N TYR A 63 -9.83 1.59 -0.65
CA TYR A 63 -9.23 2.75 -1.28
C TYR A 63 -10.29 3.50 -2.09
N LYS A 64 -10.36 4.83 -1.94
CA LYS A 64 -11.21 5.71 -2.76
C LYS A 64 -10.41 6.91 -3.24
N TYR A 65 -10.57 7.27 -4.50
CA TYR A 65 -10.14 8.55 -5.04
C TYR A 65 -11.27 9.55 -4.97
N MET A 66 -10.92 10.79 -4.64
CA MET A 66 -11.82 11.91 -4.54
C MET A 66 -11.28 13.02 -5.43
N ASP A 67 -12.07 13.42 -6.42
CA ASP A 67 -11.80 14.57 -7.30
C ASP A 67 -12.27 15.90 -6.69
N ASN A 68 -12.50 15.89 -5.37
CA ASN A 68 -13.03 16.98 -4.56
C ASN A 68 -14.25 17.72 -5.15
N GLU A 69 -15.04 17.03 -6.00
CA GLU A 69 -16.19 17.61 -6.71
C GLU A 69 -15.81 18.75 -7.70
N THR A 70 -14.53 18.84 -8.04
CA THR A 70 -13.92 19.88 -8.87
C THR A 70 -13.09 19.26 -10.01
N PRO A 71 -13.71 18.59 -11.01
CA PRO A 71 -12.98 17.80 -12.03
C PRO A 71 -11.92 18.55 -12.85
N LYS A 72 -11.94 19.89 -12.85
CA LYS A 72 -10.96 20.75 -13.54
C LYS A 72 -9.73 21.10 -12.69
N TYR A 73 -9.74 20.82 -11.39
CA TYR A 73 -8.77 21.30 -10.43
C TYR A 73 -8.01 20.17 -9.73
N VAL A 74 -7.38 19.27 -10.48
CA VAL A 74 -6.65 18.07 -9.98
C VAL A 74 -5.65 18.26 -8.83
N ASN A 75 -5.32 19.49 -8.46
CA ASN A 75 -4.44 19.82 -7.35
C ASN A 75 -5.11 19.72 -5.97
N ASP A 76 -6.44 19.71 -5.91
CA ASP A 76 -7.19 19.49 -4.66
C ASP A 76 -7.70 18.05 -4.50
N ASP A 77 -7.43 17.20 -5.49
CA ASP A 77 -7.72 15.78 -5.44
C ASP A 77 -7.00 15.12 -4.26
N TYR A 78 -7.68 14.15 -3.66
CA TYR A 78 -7.16 13.37 -2.55
C TYR A 78 -7.64 11.94 -2.62
N PHE A 79 -7.08 11.09 -1.78
CA PHE A 79 -7.57 9.73 -1.62
C PHE A 79 -7.93 9.45 -0.17
N ILE A 80 -8.82 8.49 -0.01
CA ILE A 80 -9.28 7.98 1.27
C ILE A 80 -8.85 6.53 1.39
N LEU A 81 -8.22 6.20 2.51
CA LEU A 81 -7.97 4.82 2.95
C LEU A 81 -8.89 4.53 4.13
N ASN A 82 -9.79 3.56 3.96
CA ASN A 82 -10.62 3.07 5.07
C ASN A 82 -10.12 1.68 5.47
N PHE A 83 -9.48 1.59 6.62
CA PHE A 83 -9.14 0.33 7.28
C PHE A 83 -10.36 -0.14 8.06
N LEU A 84 -11.15 -1.03 7.45
CA LEU A 84 -12.52 -1.29 7.90
C LEU A 84 -12.57 -2.09 9.21
N THR A 85 -11.73 -3.12 9.35
CA THR A 85 -11.61 -3.91 10.59
C THR A 85 -11.16 -3.05 11.78
N GLU A 86 -10.27 -2.09 11.52
CA GLU A 86 -9.75 -1.15 12.52
C GLU A 86 -10.64 0.09 12.73
N LYS A 87 -11.67 0.28 11.88
CA LYS A 87 -12.54 1.46 11.85
C LYS A 87 -11.76 2.78 11.74
N VAL A 88 -10.67 2.78 10.97
CA VAL A 88 -9.80 3.94 10.78
C VAL A 88 -9.96 4.48 9.35
N LYS A 89 -10.27 5.78 9.26
CA LYS A 89 -10.26 6.54 8.02
C LYS A 89 -9.07 7.49 7.99
N ILE A 90 -8.44 7.58 6.82
CA ILE A 90 -7.31 8.46 6.52
C ILE A 90 -7.57 9.15 5.19
N GLU A 91 -7.39 10.47 5.14
CA GLU A 91 -7.55 11.29 3.94
C GLU A 91 -6.21 11.97 3.62
N SER A 92 -5.71 11.82 2.40
CA SER A 92 -4.40 12.37 2.03
C SER A 92 -4.31 12.82 0.57
N THR A 93 -3.60 13.91 0.36
CA THR A 93 -3.19 14.51 -0.92
C THR A 93 -1.84 14.01 -1.41
N ASP A 94 -1.16 13.11 -0.66
CA ASP A 94 0.17 12.59 -0.99
C ASP A 94 0.10 11.53 -2.12
N ILE A 95 -0.59 11.91 -3.20
CA ILE A 95 -0.78 11.16 -4.44
C ILE A 95 0.59 10.84 -5.06
N ALA A 96 1.62 11.66 -4.82
CA ALA A 96 2.97 11.40 -5.29
C ALA A 96 3.55 10.06 -4.78
N LYS A 97 3.24 9.66 -3.54
CA LYS A 97 3.66 8.35 -3.01
C LYS A 97 2.99 7.17 -3.70
N ILE A 98 1.76 7.33 -4.15
CA ILE A 98 1.00 6.29 -4.84
C ILE A 98 1.02 6.46 -6.38
N ALA A 99 1.59 7.56 -6.90
CA ALA A 99 1.60 7.98 -8.31
C ALA A 99 0.29 7.65 -9.04
N ASN A 100 -0.83 7.92 -8.37
CA ASN A 100 -2.08 7.28 -8.69
C ASN A 100 -2.97 8.15 -9.58
N PHE A 101 -2.61 8.26 -10.86
CA PHE A 101 -3.53 8.83 -11.84
C PHE A 101 -4.71 7.88 -12.04
N MET A 102 -5.93 8.31 -11.69
CA MET A 102 -7.19 7.58 -11.90
C MET A 102 -7.23 6.14 -11.37
N ASN A 103 -6.61 5.83 -10.22
CA ASN A 103 -6.71 4.50 -9.60
C ASN A 103 -6.16 3.38 -10.49
N SER A 104 -4.99 3.69 -11.02
CA SER A 104 -4.22 2.73 -11.79
C SER A 104 -3.80 1.54 -10.92
N ARG A 105 -3.74 0.35 -11.53
CA ARG A 105 -3.20 -0.85 -10.90
C ARG A 105 -1.81 -0.61 -10.30
N LYS A 106 -0.94 0.09 -11.04
CA LYS A 106 0.41 0.45 -10.58
C LYS A 106 0.39 1.33 -9.33
N GLY A 107 -0.62 2.19 -9.21
CA GLY A 107 -0.79 3.02 -8.01
C GLY A 107 -1.21 2.20 -6.80
N MET A 108 -2.09 1.23 -7.00
CA MET A 108 -2.47 0.27 -5.95
C MET A 108 -1.29 -0.61 -5.52
N GLU A 109 -0.45 -1.08 -6.46
CA GLU A 109 0.79 -1.79 -6.11
C GLU A 109 1.75 -0.92 -5.27
N LYS A 110 1.85 0.38 -5.58
CA LYS A 110 2.63 1.33 -4.77
C LYS A 110 2.03 1.55 -3.39
N LEU A 111 0.70 1.65 -3.30
CA LEU A 111 -0.01 1.72 -2.02
C LEU A 111 0.32 0.50 -1.16
N ILE A 112 0.21 -0.72 -1.70
CA ILE A 112 0.55 -1.95 -0.95
C ILE A 112 2.01 -1.92 -0.49
N ARG A 113 2.97 -1.58 -1.36
CA ARG A 113 4.39 -1.41 -0.96
C ARG A 113 4.56 -0.40 0.16
N TRP A 114 3.82 0.72 0.11
CA TRP A 114 3.89 1.75 1.12
C TRP A 114 3.37 1.27 2.48
N LEU A 115 2.23 0.58 2.49
CA LEU A 115 1.66 -0.01 3.71
C LEU A 115 2.59 -1.05 4.33
N ILE A 116 3.24 -1.90 3.51
CA ILE A 116 4.23 -2.87 3.99
C ILE A 116 5.48 -2.16 4.53
N LYS A 117 5.99 -1.14 3.83
CA LYS A 117 7.15 -0.35 4.28
C LYS A 117 6.89 0.32 5.64
N GLU A 118 5.67 0.81 5.85
CA GLU A 118 5.25 1.40 7.12
C GLU A 118 4.80 0.35 8.15
N ARG A 119 4.87 -0.94 7.81
CA ARG A 119 4.44 -2.07 8.64
C ARG A 119 2.96 -2.03 9.04
N VAL A 120 2.15 -1.30 8.29
CA VAL A 120 0.69 -1.30 8.42
C VAL A 120 0.13 -2.64 7.99
N LEU A 121 0.68 -3.18 6.89
CA LEU A 121 0.43 -4.52 6.42
C LEU A 121 1.66 -5.39 6.69
N THR A 122 1.46 -6.59 7.23
CA THR A 122 2.52 -7.60 7.37
C THR A 122 2.86 -8.22 6.00
N HIS A 123 3.95 -8.99 5.94
CA HIS A 123 4.29 -9.76 4.74
C HIS A 123 3.31 -10.90 4.43
N ASP A 124 2.40 -11.20 5.34
CA ASP A 124 1.33 -12.18 5.16
C ASP A 124 -0.01 -11.55 4.80
N GLY A 125 -0.08 -10.21 4.69
CA GLY A 125 -1.31 -9.49 4.34
C GLY A 125 -2.22 -9.19 5.53
N GLU A 126 -1.72 -9.29 6.76
CA GLU A 126 -2.49 -8.95 7.97
C GLU A 126 -2.26 -7.49 8.37
N LEU A 127 -3.29 -6.83 8.91
CA LEU A 127 -3.14 -5.48 9.45
C LEU A 127 -2.47 -5.50 10.83
N ASN A 128 -1.63 -4.50 11.08
CA ASN A 128 -1.11 -4.22 12.41
C ASN A 128 -1.84 -2.99 12.99
N PRO A 129 -2.74 -3.17 13.97
CA PRO A 129 -3.57 -2.08 14.52
C PRO A 129 -2.77 -0.88 15.05
N GLU A 130 -1.67 -1.14 15.77
CA GLU A 130 -0.81 -0.09 16.31
C GLU A 130 -0.17 0.74 15.20
N ARG A 131 0.24 0.07 14.11
CA ARG A 131 0.84 0.73 12.95
C ARG A 131 -0.21 1.47 12.12
N VAL A 132 -1.45 1.00 12.06
CA VAL A 132 -2.57 1.75 11.45
C VAL A 132 -2.80 3.07 12.19
N ALA A 133 -2.80 3.05 13.53
CA ALA A 133 -2.96 4.27 14.33
C ALA A 133 -1.81 5.27 14.08
N ILE A 134 -0.56 4.81 14.11
CA ILE A 134 0.62 5.65 13.81
C ILE A 134 0.56 6.18 12.37
N PHE A 135 0.12 5.36 11.42
CA PHE A 135 0.00 5.75 10.03
C PHE A 135 -1.07 6.85 9.84
N LYS A 136 -2.19 6.78 10.57
CA LYS A 136 -3.17 7.87 10.65
C LYS A 136 -2.54 9.16 11.16
N GLU A 137 -1.86 9.11 12.31
CA GLU A 137 -1.21 10.31 12.87
C GLU A 137 -0.23 10.98 11.91
N LYS A 138 0.46 10.18 11.09
CA LYS A 138 1.47 10.69 10.13
C LYS A 138 0.88 11.29 8.86
N TYR A 139 -0.23 10.74 8.37
CA TYR A 139 -0.65 10.96 6.98
C TYR A 139 -2.10 11.41 6.81
N ASP A 140 -2.89 11.41 7.88
CA ASP A 140 -4.25 11.90 7.82
C ASP A 140 -4.30 13.42 7.89
N GLU A 141 -4.82 14.04 6.83
CA GLU A 141 -4.92 15.49 6.70
C GLU A 141 -6.30 16.04 7.08
N ASN A 142 -7.26 15.17 7.43
CA ASN A 142 -8.64 15.51 7.81
C ASN A 142 -9.31 16.47 6.80
N ILE A 143 -9.16 16.17 5.50
CA ILE A 143 -9.51 17.07 4.39
C ILE A 143 -11.01 17.41 4.38
N THR A 144 -11.86 16.42 4.59
CA THR A 144 -13.32 16.58 4.59
C THR A 144 -13.81 17.41 5.77
N GLU A 145 -13.13 17.35 6.92
CA GLU A 145 -13.53 18.11 8.12
C GLU A 145 -13.10 19.58 8.05
N ARG A 146 -12.01 19.89 7.35
CA ARG A 146 -11.51 21.27 7.21
C ARG A 146 -12.07 22.03 6.00
N THR A 147 -12.72 21.32 5.08
CA THR A 147 -13.30 21.92 3.86
C THR A 147 -14.77 22.24 4.09
N VAL A 148 -15.13 23.53 4.08
CA VAL A 148 -16.53 23.95 4.02
C VAL A 148 -17.03 23.68 2.60
N ARG A 149 -18.07 22.87 2.48
CA ARG A 149 -18.75 22.56 1.22
C ARG A 149 -20.06 23.33 1.11
#